data_AF-A0A522DZ11-F1
#
_entry.id   AF-A0A522DZ11-F1
#
_cell.length_a   1.000
_cell.length_b   1.000
_cell.length_c   1.000
_cell.angle_alpha   90.00
_cell.angle_beta   90.00
_cell.angle_gamma   90.00
#
_symmetry.space_group_name_H-M   'P 1'
#
loop_
_entity.id
_entity.type
_entity.pdbx_description
1 polymer ?
#
loop_
_entity_poly.entity_id
_entity_poly.type
_entity_poly.pdbx_seq_one_letter_code
_entity_poly.pdbx_strand_id
1 'polypeptide(L)'
;YMKVADTLGLGVFAGAGVAVALSAGLSIFHTILFAIITAVGGGMLRDILLNEIPFVLKKEVYATAAGIGGLASYIIFMLGYGAVGASIVAVIVTILVRWYAMSKGMHLPRIG
;
A
#
# COMPACT_ATOMS: atom_id res chain seq x y z
N TYR A 1 -12.31 -12.40 -9.17
CA TYR A 1 -11.91 -12.90 -7.84
C TYR A 1 -10.47 -12.56 -7.46
N MET A 2 -9.46 -12.87 -8.28
CA MET A 2 -8.02 -12.65 -7.97
C MET A 2 -7.66 -11.19 -7.58
N LYS A 3 -8.36 -10.17 -8.12
CA LYS A 3 -8.08 -8.75 -7.86
C LYS A 3 -8.55 -8.23 -6.49
N VAL A 4 -9.56 -8.87 -5.87
CA VAL A 4 -10.12 -8.41 -4.58
C VAL A 4 -9.19 -8.84 -3.45
N ALA A 5 -8.79 -10.12 -3.43
CA ALA A 5 -7.83 -10.64 -2.46
C ALA A 5 -6.48 -9.90 -2.54
N ASP A 6 -6.02 -9.56 -3.75
CA ASP A 6 -4.83 -8.74 -3.94
C ASP A 6 -4.95 -7.33 -3.34
N THR A 7 -6.10 -6.67 -3.56
CA THR A 7 -6.33 -5.32 -3.02
C THR A 7 -6.37 -5.32 -1.49
N LEU A 8 -7.04 -6.32 -0.90
CA LEU A 8 -7.08 -6.50 0.55
C LEU A 8 -5.69 -6.78 1.13
N GLY A 9 -4.95 -7.71 0.52
CA GLY A 9 -3.58 -8.04 0.93
C GLY A 9 -2.65 -6.83 0.85
N LEU A 10 -2.72 -6.04 -0.22
CA LEU A 10 -1.94 -4.81 -0.36
C LEU A 10 -2.23 -3.82 0.77
N GLY A 11 -3.50 -3.62 1.12
CA GLY A 11 -3.89 -2.75 2.23
C GLY A 11 -3.34 -3.22 3.57
N VAL A 12 -3.51 -4.51 3.89
CA VAL A 12 -3.00 -5.10 5.13
C VAL A 12 -1.48 -4.96 5.24
N PHE A 13 -0.75 -5.26 4.18
CA PHE A 13 0.71 -5.13 4.17
C PHE A 13 1.19 -3.67 4.24
N ALA A 14 0.47 -2.73 3.61
CA ALA A 14 0.75 -1.30 3.78
C ALA A 14 0.58 -0.87 5.25
N GLY A 15 -0.50 -1.31 5.89
CA GLY A 15 -0.74 -1.09 7.32
C GLY A 15 0.36 -1.69 8.21
N ALA A 16 0.82 -2.90 7.91
CA ALA A 16 1.92 -3.52 8.63
C ALA A 16 3.24 -2.73 8.50
N GLY A 17 3.56 -2.24 7.30
CA GLY A 17 4.73 -1.39 7.07
C GLY A 17 4.67 -0.08 7.87
N VAL A 18 3.50 0.56 7.89
CA VAL A 18 3.25 1.76 8.71
C VAL A 18 3.39 1.47 10.19
N ALA A 19 2.82 0.37 10.68
CA ALA A 19 2.89 -0.04 12.08
C ALA A 19 4.35 -0.17 12.54
N VAL A 20 5.19 -0.83 11.74
CA VAL A 20 6.62 -1.00 12.02
C VAL A 20 7.33 0.34 12.02
N ALA A 21 7.13 1.17 10.98
CA ALA A 21 7.82 2.44 10.86
C ALA A 21 7.48 3.43 11.99
N LEU A 22 6.20 3.52 12.37
CA LEU A 22 5.75 4.40 13.45
C LEU A 22 6.19 3.89 14.82
N SER A 23 6.15 2.57 15.05
CA SER A 23 6.62 1.98 16.31
C SER A 23 8.13 2.15 16.50
N ALA A 24 8.89 2.23 15.41
CA ALA A 24 10.32 2.54 15.40
C ALA A 24 10.62 4.07 15.46
N GLY A 25 9.59 4.92 15.59
CA GLY A 25 9.77 6.37 15.69
C GLY A 25 10.31 7.03 14.42
N LEU A 26 10.11 6.41 13.26
CA LEU A 26 10.65 6.89 12.00
C LEU A 26 9.87 8.09 11.44
N SER A 27 10.54 8.90 10.62
CA SER A 27 9.92 10.07 9.97
C SER A 27 8.95 9.68 8.84
N ILE A 28 8.14 10.64 8.41
CA ILE A 28 7.15 10.50 7.32
C ILE A 28 7.69 9.81 6.07
N PHE A 29 8.90 10.16 5.65
CA PHE A 29 9.53 9.59 4.46
C PHE A 29 9.70 8.08 4.61
N HIS A 30 10.21 7.64 5.76
CA HIS A 30 10.40 6.23 6.07
C HIS A 30 9.06 5.51 6.22
N THR A 31 8.05 6.14 6.82
CA THR A 31 6.71 5.55 6.95
C THR A 31 6.10 5.27 5.58
N ILE A 32 6.18 6.21 4.65
CA ILE A 32 5.72 6.02 3.26
C ILE A 32 6.54 4.93 2.57
N LEU A 33 7.87 4.94 2.73
CA LEU A 33 8.75 3.95 2.13
C LEU A 33 8.43 2.52 2.61
N PHE A 34 8.27 2.33 3.92
CA PHE A 34 7.91 1.04 4.51
C PHE A 34 6.51 0.60 4.08
N ALA A 35 5.54 1.51 4.04
CA ALA A 35 4.20 1.19 3.52
C ALA A 35 4.27 0.63 2.09
N ILE A 36 5.07 1.26 1.22
CA ILE A 36 5.25 0.82 -0.17
C ILE A 36 6.00 -0.50 -0.24
N ILE A 37 7.17 -0.61 0.38
CA ILE A 37 8.04 -1.78 0.28
C ILE A 37 7.35 -3.01 0.86
N THR A 38 6.71 -2.91 2.02
CA THR A 38 6.01 -4.04 2.62
C THR A 38 4.80 -4.46 1.78
N ALA A 39 4.01 -3.50 1.28
CA ALA A 39 2.84 -3.79 0.45
C ALA A 39 3.20 -4.44 -0.88
N VAL A 40 4.15 -3.83 -1.60
CA VAL A 40 4.61 -4.32 -2.90
C VAL A 40 5.40 -5.62 -2.74
N GLY A 41 6.31 -5.68 -1.75
CA GLY A 41 7.17 -6.83 -1.51
C GLY A 41 6.37 -8.11 -1.23
N GLY A 42 5.30 -8.03 -0.44
CA GLY A 42 4.40 -9.17 -0.20
C GLY A 42 3.71 -9.66 -1.47
N GLY A 43 3.21 -8.74 -2.30
CA GLY A 43 2.62 -9.07 -3.60
C GLY A 43 3.64 -9.66 -4.58
N MET A 44 4.85 -9.09 -4.64
CA MET A 44 5.94 -9.60 -5.46
C MET A 44 6.36 -11.01 -5.06
N LEU A 45 6.56 -11.28 -3.77
CA LEU A 45 6.93 -12.60 -3.27
C LEU A 45 5.86 -13.65 -3.63
N ARG A 46 4.58 -13.32 -3.46
CA ARG A 46 3.48 -14.19 -3.88
C ARG A 46 3.57 -14.52 -5.37
N ASP A 47 3.76 -13.51 -6.21
CA ASP A 47 3.79 -13.69 -7.67
C ASP A 47 5.01 -14.52 -8.11
N ILE A 48 6.18 -14.32 -7.50
CA ILE A 48 7.39 -15.12 -7.73
C ILE A 48 7.17 -16.58 -7.35
N LEU A 49 6.56 -16.84 -6.19
CA LEU A 49 6.27 -18.21 -5.74
C LEU A 49 5.27 -18.93 -6.66
N LEU A 50 4.40 -18.18 -7.35
CA LEU A 50 3.48 -18.68 -8.36
C LEU A 50 4.11 -18.77 -9.76
N ASN A 51 5.39 -18.44 -9.90
CA ASN A 51 6.11 -18.36 -11.18
C ASN A 51 5.43 -17.42 -12.19
N GLU A 52 4.81 -16.35 -11.70
CA GLU A 52 4.20 -15.29 -12.51
C GLU A 52 5.05 -14.01 -12.49
N ILE A 53 4.98 -13.22 -13.56
CA ILE A 53 5.59 -11.88 -13.59
C ILE A 53 4.88 -10.99 -12.55
N PRO A 54 5.60 -10.38 -11.60
CA PRO A 54 5.00 -9.58 -10.53
C PRO A 54 4.06 -8.49 -11.03
N PHE A 55 2.88 -8.39 -10.43
CA PHE A 55 1.85 -7.42 -10.82
C PHE A 55 2.27 -5.98 -10.63
N VAL A 56 3.16 -5.69 -9.67
CA VAL A 56 3.68 -4.34 -9.46
C VAL A 56 4.41 -3.81 -10.70
N LEU A 57 5.11 -4.66 -11.44
CA LEU A 57 5.81 -4.28 -12.68
C LEU A 57 4.84 -4.00 -13.84
N LYS A 58 3.58 -4.44 -13.71
CA LYS A 58 2.54 -4.26 -14.72
C LYS A 58 1.67 -3.02 -14.44
N LYS A 59 1.63 -2.53 -13.19
CA LYS A 59 0.67 -1.51 -12.73
C LYS A 59 1.30 -0.58 -11.70
N GLU A 60 1.68 0.62 -12.12
CA GLU A 60 2.25 1.68 -11.25
C GLU A 60 1.34 2.09 -10.08
N VAL A 61 0.02 1.87 -10.22
CA VAL A 61 -1.00 2.20 -9.21
C VAL A 61 -0.81 1.43 -7.88
N TYR A 62 -0.04 0.34 -7.87
CA TYR A 62 0.21 -0.45 -6.66
C TYR A 62 1.01 0.35 -5.63
N ALA A 63 2.15 0.89 -6.05
CA ALA A 63 3.04 1.65 -5.19
C ALA A 63 2.41 2.99 -4.79
N THR A 64 1.72 3.66 -5.71
CA THR A 64 1.10 4.97 -5.41
C THR A 64 -0.01 4.84 -4.38
N ALA A 65 -0.85 3.79 -4.46
CA ALA A 65 -1.91 3.58 -3.48
C ALA A 65 -1.37 3.30 -2.07
N ALA A 66 -0.35 2.47 -1.95
CA ALA A 66 0.31 2.21 -0.67
C ALA A 66 1.02 3.47 -0.12
N GLY A 67 1.62 4.28 -1.01
CA GLY A 67 2.23 5.54 -0.64
C GLY A 67 1.22 6.57 -0.10
N ILE A 68 0.07 6.70 -0.76
CA ILE A 68 -1.05 7.55 -0.30
C ILE A 68 -1.58 7.05 1.05
N GLY A 69 -1.71 5.74 1.22
CA GLY A 69 -2.08 5.12 2.51
C GLY A 69 -1.07 5.45 3.61
N GLY A 70 0.23 5.34 3.34
CA GLY A 70 1.31 5.69 4.27
C GLY A 70 1.34 7.18 4.64
N LEU A 71 1.10 8.07 3.68
CA LEU A 71 1.02 9.51 3.92
C LEU A 71 -0.19 9.85 4.81
N ALA A 72 -1.37 9.36 4.44
CA ALA A 72 -2.60 9.61 5.19
C ALA A 72 -2.50 9.10 6.63
N SER A 73 -1.92 7.92 6.82
CA SER A 73 -1.73 7.34 8.15
C SER A 73 -0.73 8.10 9.01
N TYR A 74 0.37 8.62 8.44
CA TYR A 74 1.29 9.49 9.19
C TYR A 74 0.61 10.78 9.67
N ILE A 75 -0.27 11.38 8.85
CA ILE A 75 -1.06 12.55 9.27
C ILE A 75 -1.95 12.20 10.46
N ILE A 76 -2.64 11.06 10.41
CA ILE A 76 -3.48 10.60 11.54
C ILE A 76 -2.65 10.29 12.79
N PHE A 77 -1.44 9.77 12.62
CA PHE A 77 -0.51 9.57 13.73
C PHE A 77 -0.15 10.90 14.41
N MET A 78 0.14 11.95 13.63
CA MET A 78 0.40 13.29 14.16
C MET A 78 -0.79 13.91 14.90
N LEU A 79 -2.03 13.49 14.57
CA LEU A 79 -3.24 13.91 15.28
C LEU A 79 -3.46 13.17 16.62
N GLY A 80 -2.54 12.27 17.02
CA GLY A 80 -2.56 11.61 18.34
C GLY A 80 -3.25 10.25 18.39
N TYR A 81 -3.66 9.67 17.25
CA TYR A 81 -4.38 8.39 17.19
C TYR A 81 -3.52 7.12 17.38
N GLY A 82 -2.24 7.28 17.74
CA GLY A 82 -1.31 6.18 17.99
C GLY A 82 -0.99 5.32 16.74
N ALA A 83 -0.03 4.40 16.88
CA ALA A 83 0.43 3.59 15.75
C ALA A 83 -0.66 2.63 15.21
N VAL A 84 -1.50 2.09 16.11
CA VAL A 84 -2.58 1.17 15.72
C VAL A 84 -3.65 1.88 14.88
N GLY A 85 -4.10 3.06 15.33
CA GLY A 85 -5.09 3.86 14.59
C GLY A 85 -4.56 4.29 13.22
N ALA A 86 -3.31 4.75 13.16
CA ALA A 86 -2.65 5.09 11.90
C ALA A 86 -2.57 3.89 10.95
N SER A 87 -2.25 2.70 11.44
CA SER A 87 -2.15 1.48 10.63
C SER A 87 -3.49 1.10 10.01
N ILE A 88 -4.59 1.20 10.76
CA ILE A 88 -5.96 0.95 10.24
C ILE A 88 -6.30 1.93 9.12
N VAL A 89 -5.93 3.20 9.28
CA VAL A 89 -6.14 4.21 8.23
C VAL A 89 -5.33 3.87 6.98
N ALA A 90 -4.09 3.42 7.11
CA ALA A 90 -3.29 2.98 5.97
C ALA A 90 -3.97 1.85 5.19
N VAL A 91 -4.54 0.87 5.89
CA VAL A 91 -5.27 -0.25 5.29
C VAL A 91 -6.47 0.26 4.49
N ILE A 92 -7.34 1.06 5.14
CA ILE A 92 -8.58 1.55 4.53
C ILE A 92 -8.28 2.43 3.33
N VAL A 93 -7.39 3.42 3.47
CA VAL A 93 -7.05 4.35 2.39
C VAL A 93 -6.44 3.61 1.20
N THR A 94 -5.52 2.69 1.45
CA THR A 94 -4.89 1.91 0.37
C THR A 94 -5.92 1.09 -0.41
N ILE A 95 -6.84 0.42 0.29
CA ILE A 95 -7.92 -0.36 -0.34
C ILE A 95 -8.85 0.53 -1.15
N LEU A 96 -9.27 1.68 -0.59
CA LEU A 96 -10.18 2.61 -1.28
C LEU A 96 -9.55 3.18 -2.54
N VAL A 97 -8.29 3.63 -2.47
CA VAL A 97 -7.57 4.16 -3.63
C VAL A 97 -7.44 3.10 -4.72
N ARG A 98 -7.10 1.86 -4.35
CA ARG A 98 -7.02 0.75 -5.31
C ARG A 98 -8.35 0.38 -5.91
N TRP A 99 -9.39 0.30 -5.10
CA TRP A 99 -10.75 0.00 -5.55
C TRP A 99 -11.23 1.06 -6.54
N TYR A 100 -11.02 2.34 -6.21
CA TYR A 100 -11.34 3.46 -7.09
C TYR A 100 -10.57 3.40 -8.42
N ALA A 101 -9.26 3.10 -8.35
CA ALA A 101 -8.45 2.99 -9.55
C ALA A 101 -8.84 1.81 -10.45
N MET A 102 -9.27 0.70 -9.84
CA MET A 102 -9.82 -0.45 -10.57
C MET A 102 -11.18 -0.14 -11.21
N SER A 103 -12.05 0.55 -10.47
CA SER A 103 -13.39 0.98 -10.94
C SER A 103 -13.31 1.89 -12.16
N LYS A 104 -12.37 2.83 -12.19
CA LYS A 104 -12.19 3.76 -13.32
C LYS A 104 -11.40 3.17 -14.50
N GLY A 105 -10.94 1.93 -14.41
CA GLY A 105 -10.11 1.33 -15.46
C GLY A 105 -8.87 2.17 -15.78
N MET A 106 -8.31 2.88 -14.79
CA MET A 106 -7.14 3.73 -14.98
C MET A 106 -5.94 2.86 -15.39
N HIS A 107 -5.69 2.83 -16.69
CA HIS A 107 -4.42 2.47 -17.29
C HIS A 107 -3.73 3.81 -17.54
N LEU A 108 -2.67 4.12 -16.81
CA LEU A 108 -1.86 5.31 -17.14
C LEU A 108 -1.43 5.18 -18.62
N PRO A 109 -1.48 6.26 -19.43
CA PRO A 109 -1.15 6.16 -20.84
C PRO A 109 0.27 5.61 -20.98
N ARG A 110 0.44 4.54 -21.75
CA ARG A 110 1.76 4.03 -22.12
C ARG A 110 2.43 5.14 -22.93
N ILE A 111 3.44 5.78 -22.35
CA ILE A 111 4.41 6.56 -23.12
C ILE A 111 5.22 5.51 -23.87
N GLY A 112 4.89 5.33 -25.15
CA GLY A 112 5.69 4.58 -26.12
C GLY A 112 6.92 5.36 -26.52
#